data_AF-A0A7W0D9Q8-F1
#
_entry.id   AF-A0A7W0D9Q8-F1
#
_cell.length_a   1.000
_cell.length_b   1.000
_cell.length_c   1.000
_cell.angle_alpha   90.00
_cell.angle_beta   90.00
_cell.angle_gamma   90.00
#
_symmetry.space_group_name_H-M   'P 1'
#
loop_
_entity.id
_entity.type
_entity.pdbx_description
1 polymer ?
#
loop_
_entity_poly.entity_id
_entity_poly.type
_entity_poly.pdbx_seq_one_letter_code
_entity_poly.pdbx_strand_id
1 'polypeptide(L)'
;MKRYWILVVLIPFVVLTISIYYATASEVDKPDYYLKTLGGREEEASHITVRGQYTSEPIAIRPAGSEYPTDKDSFWERLDSTYFYQDELQELFKEYRSFMRGKKNLSALYVDEKLIAYAQYDFRFKKSEIQSDMIEISVMEKAKKSSQSFQVKLPKEKNEFINVLDVYVKDQSMKLLVNQYQKSGKYSQPEDAKYVIYTVDLDKKSIEGKQLIATGVSQDQTSQTTTALISSNNVMKPNRYLLFDRSSYALDGKKDILNRELLYYDIWNGQLTTVQNELVRDLLMNGKPGELRIDYLGDDLYFTPMNIYDQSRVVHYNLAEKKLQSDVKINLKDWMQDELHVQMKQFVDNRLYMNYYGRKSPGVAVVDLDTGRIVYQGEVARKDGLDLNNLMINGITVK
;
A
#
# COMPACT_ATOMS: atom_id res chain seq x y z
N MET A 1 51.65 39.75 23.74
CA MET A 1 50.26 39.58 23.23
C MET A 1 50.09 39.71 21.70
N LYS A 2 51.16 39.84 20.89
CA LYS A 2 51.08 39.93 19.41
C LYS A 2 51.25 38.61 18.64
N ARG A 3 51.32 37.44 19.32
CA ARG A 3 51.53 36.14 18.66
C ARG A 3 50.24 35.33 18.41
N TYR A 4 49.16 35.64 19.11
CA TYR A 4 47.90 34.89 18.99
C TYR A 4 46.78 35.64 18.26
N TRP A 5 46.98 36.90 17.90
CA TRP A 5 45.94 37.69 17.21
C TRP A 5 45.59 37.13 15.83
N ILE A 6 46.58 36.56 15.12
CA ILE A 6 46.34 35.85 13.85
C ILE A 6 45.42 34.65 14.07
N LEU A 7 45.61 33.86 15.15
CA LEU A 7 44.72 32.73 15.46
C LEU A 7 43.32 33.20 15.86
N VAL A 8 43.20 34.29 16.62
CA VAL A 8 41.92 34.89 17.02
C VAL A 8 41.12 35.39 15.81
N VAL A 9 41.78 35.85 14.74
CA VAL A 9 41.12 36.29 13.49
C VAL A 9 40.90 35.13 12.52
N LEU A 10 41.82 34.16 12.47
CA LEU A 10 41.74 33.02 11.55
C LEU A 10 40.56 32.10 11.87
N ILE A 11 40.28 31.85 13.16
CA ILE A 11 39.17 30.99 13.58
C ILE A 11 37.81 31.49 13.06
N PRO A 12 37.37 32.75 13.33
CA PRO A 12 36.10 33.25 12.80
C PRO A 12 36.11 33.34 11.28
N PHE A 13 37.26 33.62 10.65
CA PHE A 13 37.36 33.62 9.19
C PHE A 13 37.12 32.24 8.58
N VAL A 14 37.71 31.19 9.15
CA VAL A 14 37.49 29.80 8.72
C VAL A 14 36.04 29.38 8.97
N VAL A 15 35.46 29.74 10.11
CA VAL A 15 34.04 29.47 10.38
C VAL A 15 33.14 30.17 9.36
N LEU A 16 33.42 31.43 9.01
CA LEU A 16 32.69 32.20 8.01
C LEU A 16 32.83 31.60 6.62
N THR A 17 34.04 31.25 6.18
CA THR A 17 34.24 30.68 4.84
C THR A 17 33.59 29.30 4.70
N ILE A 18 33.66 28.47 5.75
CA ILE A 18 32.93 27.19 5.80
C ILE A 18 31.42 27.46 5.78
N SER A 19 30.93 28.39 6.59
CA SER A 19 29.49 28.73 6.64
C SER A 19 28.98 29.26 5.32
N ILE A 20 29.73 30.15 4.65
CA ILE A 20 29.39 30.70 3.34
C ILE A 20 29.44 29.59 2.29
N TYR A 21 30.50 28.76 2.28
CA TYR A 21 30.61 27.64 1.36
C TYR A 21 29.43 26.68 1.49
N TYR A 22 29.04 26.30 2.70
CA TYR A 22 27.87 25.44 2.91
C TYR A 22 26.56 26.15 2.62
N ALA A 23 26.43 27.46 2.88
CA ALA A 23 25.23 28.22 2.53
C ALA A 23 25.05 28.30 1.01
N THR A 24 26.12 28.58 0.25
CA THR A 24 26.07 28.71 -1.22
C THR A 24 26.08 27.37 -1.95
N ALA A 25 26.76 26.35 -1.41
CA ALA A 25 26.76 24.99 -1.99
C ALA A 25 25.43 24.25 -1.79
N SER A 26 24.56 24.75 -0.90
CA SER A 26 23.22 24.19 -0.67
C SER A 26 22.18 24.69 -1.69
N GLU A 27 22.44 25.80 -2.39
CA GLU A 27 21.63 26.26 -3.53
C GLU A 27 22.05 25.52 -4.81
N VAL A 28 21.78 24.21 -4.86
CA VAL A 28 21.71 23.53 -6.16
C VAL A 28 20.37 23.90 -6.75
N ASP A 29 20.37 24.66 -7.85
CA ASP A 29 19.15 25.05 -8.58
C ASP A 29 18.40 23.78 -9.00
N LYS A 30 17.32 23.46 -8.29
CA LYS A 30 16.54 22.25 -8.53
C LYS A 30 15.61 22.48 -9.71
N PRO A 31 15.52 21.53 -10.66
CA PRO A 31 14.66 21.71 -11.82
C PRO A 31 13.18 21.77 -11.43
N ASP A 32 12.45 22.75 -11.96
CA ASP A 32 11.01 22.82 -11.76
C ASP A 32 10.28 21.99 -12.82
N TYR A 33 9.63 20.91 -12.38
CA TYR A 33 8.80 20.06 -13.20
C TYR A 33 7.32 20.41 -13.06
N TYR A 34 6.52 20.19 -14.09
CA TYR A 34 5.08 20.36 -14.03
C TYR A 34 4.38 19.31 -14.90
N LEU A 35 3.10 19.10 -14.64
CA LEU A 35 2.26 18.23 -15.46
C LEU A 35 1.66 19.05 -16.61
N LYS A 36 2.18 18.85 -17.81
CA LYS A 36 1.72 19.51 -19.03
C LYS A 36 0.58 18.73 -19.65
N THR A 37 -0.59 19.35 -19.76
CA THR A 37 -1.77 18.76 -20.42
C THR A 37 -1.49 18.55 -21.91
N LEU A 38 -1.73 17.32 -22.39
CA LEU A 38 -1.70 16.97 -23.82
C LEU A 38 -3.10 16.87 -24.40
N GLY A 39 -4.10 16.51 -23.59
CA GLY A 39 -5.49 16.41 -24.01
C GLY A 39 -6.45 16.13 -22.87
N GLY A 40 -7.73 16.38 -23.11
CA GLY A 40 -8.79 16.20 -22.12
C GLY A 40 -9.01 17.42 -21.22
N ARG A 41 -9.59 17.18 -20.04
CA ARG A 41 -10.02 18.21 -19.08
C ARG A 41 -8.96 18.46 -18.02
N GLU A 42 -8.47 19.69 -17.89
CA GLU A 42 -7.45 20.04 -16.89
C GLU A 42 -7.93 19.87 -15.45
N GLU A 43 -9.24 19.95 -15.23
CA GLU A 43 -9.86 19.76 -13.92
C GLU A 43 -9.56 18.36 -13.36
N GLU A 44 -9.48 17.34 -14.23
CA GLU A 44 -9.14 15.96 -13.85
C GLU A 44 -7.69 15.86 -13.30
N ALA A 45 -6.81 16.79 -13.70
CA ALA A 45 -5.41 16.83 -13.27
C ALA A 45 -5.22 17.50 -11.91
N SER A 46 -6.19 18.30 -11.45
CA SER A 46 -6.07 19.10 -10.23
C SER A 46 -5.88 18.26 -8.96
N HIS A 47 -6.42 17.04 -8.99
CA HIS A 47 -6.36 16.04 -7.91
C HIS A 47 -5.10 15.16 -7.98
N ILE A 48 -4.31 15.25 -9.06
CA ILE A 48 -3.20 14.35 -9.34
C ILE A 48 -1.90 14.94 -8.79
N THR A 49 -1.18 14.12 -8.02
CA THR A 49 0.21 14.36 -7.64
C THR A 49 1.07 13.20 -8.14
N VAL A 50 2.00 13.48 -9.05
CA VAL A 50 2.99 12.50 -9.50
C VAL A 50 4.14 12.48 -8.50
N ARG A 51 4.41 11.32 -7.91
CA ARG A 51 5.49 11.13 -6.94
C ARG A 51 6.69 10.49 -7.61
N GLY A 52 7.86 11.06 -7.38
CA GLY A 52 9.12 10.56 -7.92
C GLY A 52 10.31 10.85 -7.04
N GLN A 53 11.49 10.71 -7.63
CA GLN A 53 12.77 11.08 -7.06
C GLN A 53 13.61 11.81 -8.11
N TYR A 54 14.27 12.89 -7.71
CA TYR A 54 15.28 13.60 -8.48
C TYR A 54 16.62 13.46 -7.73
N THR A 55 17.62 12.81 -8.33
CA THR A 55 18.94 12.59 -7.69
C THR A 55 18.86 12.10 -6.23
N SER A 56 17.96 11.13 -5.98
CA SER A 56 17.63 10.57 -4.66
C SER A 56 16.82 11.45 -3.69
N GLU A 57 16.46 12.68 -4.07
CA GLU A 57 15.52 13.50 -3.31
C GLU A 57 14.08 13.23 -3.75
N PRO A 58 13.12 13.10 -2.81
CA PRO A 58 11.71 12.95 -3.17
C PRO A 58 11.20 14.22 -3.88
N ILE A 59 10.32 14.02 -4.86
CA ILE A 59 9.66 15.13 -5.57
C ILE A 59 8.18 14.83 -5.76
N ALA A 60 7.36 15.86 -5.59
CA ALA A 60 5.93 15.84 -5.87
C ALA A 60 5.65 16.81 -7.03
N ILE A 61 5.09 16.31 -8.13
CA ILE A 61 4.82 17.10 -9.35
C ILE A 61 3.31 17.23 -9.51
N ARG A 62 2.86 18.48 -9.68
CA ARG A 62 1.45 18.87 -9.89
C ARG A 62 1.34 19.71 -11.17
N PRO A 63 0.12 20.01 -11.65
CA PRO A 63 -0.07 20.90 -12.79
C PRO A 63 0.60 22.28 -12.61
N ALA A 64 0.61 22.82 -11.38
CA ALA A 64 1.20 24.12 -11.08
C ALA A 64 2.75 24.14 -11.05
N GLY A 65 3.38 22.99 -10.87
CA GLY A 65 4.83 22.88 -10.64
C GLY A 65 5.21 21.75 -9.72
N SER A 66 6.48 21.71 -9.37
CA SER A 66 7.06 20.67 -8.53
C SER A 66 7.42 21.21 -7.16
N GLU A 67 7.29 20.34 -6.17
CA GLU A 67 7.67 20.61 -4.80
C GLU A 67 8.66 19.53 -4.36
N TYR A 68 9.73 19.99 -3.71
CA TYR A 68 10.71 19.16 -3.04
C TYR A 68 10.39 19.18 -1.55
N PRO A 69 9.82 18.10 -0.98
CA PRO A 69 9.46 18.07 0.42
C PRO A 69 10.65 18.43 1.33
N THR A 70 11.85 17.96 0.96
CA THR A 70 13.11 18.23 1.66
C THR A 70 13.43 19.71 1.89
N ASP A 71 12.89 20.64 1.09
CA ASP A 71 13.13 22.08 1.21
C ASP A 71 12.16 22.80 2.17
N LYS A 72 10.96 22.24 2.35
CA LYS A 72 9.95 22.80 3.26
C LYS A 72 10.11 22.29 4.69
N ASP A 73 10.70 21.11 4.84
CA ASP A 73 10.69 20.39 6.10
C ASP A 73 11.93 20.67 6.95
N SER A 74 11.70 20.94 8.23
CA SER A 74 12.77 21.14 9.19
C SER A 74 13.60 19.85 9.38
N PHE A 75 14.87 20.00 9.75
CA PHE A 75 15.75 18.86 10.08
C PHE A 75 15.11 17.90 11.11
N TRP A 76 14.33 18.44 12.05
CA TRP A 76 13.63 17.66 13.07
C TRP A 76 12.45 16.86 12.50
N GLU A 77 11.71 17.40 11.53
CA GLU A 77 10.64 16.68 10.83
C GLU A 77 11.19 15.53 9.99
N ARG A 78 12.39 15.71 9.41
CA ARG A 78 13.08 14.65 8.66
C ARG A 78 13.57 13.49 9.55
N LEU A 79 13.82 13.75 10.84
CA LEU A 79 14.14 12.71 11.82
C LEU A 79 12.88 12.00 12.34
N ASP A 80 11.69 12.55 12.11
CA ASP A 80 10.45 11.87 12.46
C ASP A 80 10.19 10.73 11.48
N SER A 81 10.18 9.50 11.99
CA SER A 81 9.90 8.31 11.19
C SER A 81 8.53 8.35 10.51
N THR A 82 7.64 9.25 10.91
CA THR A 82 6.32 9.42 10.29
C THR A 82 6.35 10.12 8.94
N TYR A 83 7.47 10.75 8.60
CA TYR A 83 7.66 11.52 7.37
C TYR A 83 7.35 10.73 6.09
N PHE A 84 7.69 9.44 6.08
CA PHE A 84 7.53 8.58 4.90
C PHE A 84 6.14 7.93 4.79
N TYR A 85 5.22 8.21 5.71
CA TYR A 85 3.85 7.68 5.63
C TYR A 85 2.98 8.48 4.68
N GLN A 86 1.90 7.84 4.21
CA GLN A 86 0.86 8.48 3.41
C GLN A 86 0.24 9.67 4.17
N ASP A 87 -0.26 10.67 3.44
CA ASP A 87 -0.71 11.94 4.01
C ASP A 87 -1.82 11.76 5.07
N GLU A 88 -2.76 10.85 4.85
CA GLU A 88 -3.83 10.50 5.80
C GLU A 88 -3.27 9.98 7.14
N LEU A 89 -2.18 9.22 7.09
CA LEU A 89 -1.49 8.74 8.29
C LEU A 89 -0.77 9.87 9.02
N GLN A 90 -0.16 10.80 8.28
CA GLN A 90 0.48 11.96 8.89
C GLN A 90 -0.52 12.83 9.66
N GLU A 91 -1.73 13.01 9.13
CA GLU A 91 -2.82 13.69 9.83
C GLU A 91 -3.19 12.97 11.12
N LEU A 92 -3.32 11.63 11.07
CA LEU A 92 -3.58 10.81 12.25
C LEU A 92 -2.50 10.94 13.32
N PHE A 93 -1.22 10.94 12.92
CA PHE A 93 -0.07 11.14 13.82
C PHE A 93 -0.05 12.55 14.44
N LYS A 94 -0.48 13.57 13.69
CA LYS A 94 -0.59 14.96 14.19
C LYS A 94 -1.73 15.10 15.19
N GLU A 95 -2.92 14.61 14.86
CA GLU A 95 -4.12 14.79 15.69
C GLU A 95 -4.07 13.93 16.97
N TYR A 96 -3.54 12.71 16.88
CA TYR A 96 -3.55 11.71 17.96
C TYR A 96 -2.15 11.28 18.41
N ARG A 97 -1.21 12.24 18.46
CA ARG A 97 0.22 12.01 18.75
C ARG A 97 0.48 11.13 19.97
N SER A 98 -0.21 11.35 21.08
CA SER A 98 -0.02 10.58 22.33
C SER A 98 -0.37 9.11 22.16
N PHE A 99 -1.44 8.80 21.43
CA PHE A 99 -1.86 7.43 21.14
C PHE A 99 -0.94 6.78 20.12
N MET A 100 -0.59 7.50 19.05
CA MET A 100 0.18 6.96 17.93
C MET A 100 1.67 6.75 18.23
N ARG A 101 2.19 7.32 19.33
CA ARG A 101 3.61 7.21 19.69
C ARG A 101 4.03 5.74 19.85
N GLY A 102 5.01 5.32 19.04
CA GLY A 102 5.55 3.96 19.05
C GLY A 102 4.76 2.94 18.20
N LYS A 103 3.62 3.36 17.62
CA LYS A 103 2.75 2.52 16.78
C LYS A 103 3.13 2.69 15.31
N LYS A 104 4.03 1.82 14.83
CA LYS A 104 4.66 1.95 13.50
C LYS A 104 4.14 0.95 12.47
N ASN A 105 3.49 -0.13 12.89
CA ASN A 105 2.98 -1.15 11.99
C ASN A 105 1.58 -0.77 11.50
N LEU A 106 1.47 -0.37 10.23
CA LEU A 106 0.19 0.04 9.65
C LEU A 106 -0.81 -1.12 9.55
N SER A 107 -0.33 -2.34 9.28
CA SER A 107 -1.15 -3.56 9.28
C SER A 107 -1.71 -3.93 10.67
N ALA A 108 -1.23 -3.28 11.73
CA ALA A 108 -1.72 -3.46 13.09
C ALA A 108 -2.69 -2.34 13.52
N LEU A 109 -3.03 -1.41 12.64
CA LEU A 109 -3.82 -0.21 12.93
C LEU A 109 -5.20 -0.30 12.28
N TYR A 110 -6.22 0.05 13.05
CA TYR A 110 -7.60 0.18 12.59
C TYR A 110 -8.09 1.59 12.89
N VAL A 111 -8.73 2.22 11.90
CA VAL A 111 -9.30 3.56 12.04
C VAL A 111 -10.71 3.57 11.46
N ASP A 112 -11.68 4.01 12.26
CA ASP A 112 -13.03 4.33 11.78
C ASP A 112 -13.43 5.74 12.24
N GLU A 113 -14.70 6.11 12.10
CA GLU A 113 -15.19 7.44 12.50
C GLU A 113 -15.17 7.66 14.03
N LYS A 114 -15.25 6.59 14.83
CA LYS A 114 -15.48 6.67 16.29
C LYS A 114 -14.23 6.37 17.12
N LEU A 115 -13.35 5.50 16.63
CA LEU A 115 -12.22 4.97 17.38
C LEU A 115 -10.97 4.76 16.52
N ILE A 116 -9.85 4.58 17.21
CA ILE A 116 -8.58 4.09 16.67
C ILE A 116 -8.18 2.89 17.51
N ALA A 117 -7.88 1.77 16.87
CA ALA A 117 -7.38 0.58 17.55
C ALA A 117 -6.04 0.14 16.98
N TYR A 118 -5.23 -0.49 17.83
CA TYR A 118 -3.91 -0.99 17.48
C TYR A 118 -3.66 -2.32 18.17
N ALA A 119 -3.19 -3.33 17.45
CA ALA A 119 -2.88 -4.63 18.01
C ALA A 119 -1.58 -5.20 17.43
N GLN A 120 -0.54 -5.32 18.24
CA GLN A 120 0.74 -5.87 17.81
C GLN A 120 1.38 -6.74 18.89
N TYR A 121 2.20 -7.70 18.46
CA TYR A 121 3.02 -8.47 19.38
C TYR A 121 3.97 -7.58 20.18
N ASP A 122 4.18 -8.00 21.42
CA ASP A 122 5.14 -7.36 22.30
C ASP A 122 6.58 -7.67 21.86
N PHE A 123 7.33 -6.61 21.55
CA PHE A 123 8.72 -6.69 21.10
C PHE A 123 9.73 -6.94 22.23
N ARG A 124 9.30 -7.12 23.48
CA ARG A 124 10.19 -7.47 24.60
C ARG A 124 10.78 -8.87 24.37
N PHE A 125 11.96 -8.91 23.72
CA PHE A 125 12.70 -10.13 23.43
C PHE A 125 13.09 -10.84 24.73
N LYS A 126 12.51 -12.01 24.98
CA LYS A 126 13.05 -12.97 25.95
C LYS A 126 14.07 -13.84 25.24
N LYS A 127 15.24 -14.02 25.86
CA LYS A 127 16.39 -14.76 25.28
C LYS A 127 16.07 -16.22 24.88
N SER A 128 14.98 -16.80 25.40
CA SER A 128 14.52 -18.17 25.17
C SER A 128 13.34 -18.33 24.20
N GLU A 129 12.73 -17.23 23.76
CA GLU A 129 11.55 -17.24 22.88
C GLU A 129 11.88 -16.50 21.59
N ILE A 130 11.50 -17.08 20.44
CA ILE A 130 11.82 -16.47 19.15
C ILE A 130 10.91 -15.25 18.88
N GLN A 131 9.73 -15.23 19.49
CA GLN A 131 8.79 -14.09 19.51
C GLN A 131 7.85 -14.27 20.71
N SER A 132 7.46 -13.16 21.36
CA SER A 132 6.42 -13.15 22.41
C SER A 132 5.10 -13.77 21.92
N ASP A 133 4.37 -14.41 22.82
CA ASP A 133 2.97 -14.83 22.62
C ASP A 133 1.96 -13.78 23.11
N MET A 134 2.43 -12.66 23.66
CA MET A 134 1.59 -11.55 24.10
C MET A 134 1.38 -10.55 22.97
N ILE A 135 0.11 -10.19 22.73
CA ILE A 135 -0.30 -9.08 21.88
C ILE A 135 -0.70 -7.92 22.79
N GLU A 136 -0.09 -6.76 22.57
CA GLU A 136 -0.55 -5.50 23.14
C GLU A 136 -1.66 -4.93 22.27
N ILE A 137 -2.82 -4.70 22.89
CA ILE A 137 -3.99 -4.09 22.27
C ILE A 137 -4.17 -2.72 22.89
N SER A 138 -4.39 -1.70 22.05
CA SER A 138 -4.73 -0.34 22.46
C SER A 138 -5.95 0.13 21.68
N VAL A 139 -6.93 0.72 22.35
CA VAL A 139 -8.13 1.28 21.73
C VAL A 139 -8.36 2.68 22.27
N MET A 140 -8.67 3.63 21.40
CA MET A 140 -8.95 5.01 21.75
C MET A 140 -10.26 5.48 21.12
N GLU A 141 -11.15 6.02 21.93
CA GLU A 141 -12.34 6.72 21.46
C GLU A 141 -11.96 8.14 21.01
N LYS A 142 -12.22 8.48 19.75
CA LYS A 142 -11.83 9.78 19.16
C LYS A 142 -12.51 10.96 19.86
N ALA A 143 -13.81 10.84 20.13
CA ALA A 143 -14.61 11.90 20.74
C ALA A 143 -14.15 12.27 22.17
N LYS A 144 -13.77 11.28 22.97
CA LYS A 144 -13.32 11.48 24.36
C LYS A 144 -11.81 11.65 24.48
N LYS A 145 -11.06 11.30 23.43
CA LYS A 145 -9.59 11.17 23.45
C LYS A 145 -9.07 10.27 24.59
N SER A 146 -9.91 9.35 25.05
CA SER A 146 -9.58 8.38 26.09
C SER A 146 -9.10 7.09 25.47
N SER A 147 -7.96 6.60 25.91
CA SER A 147 -7.38 5.35 25.45
C SER A 147 -7.28 4.32 26.56
N GLN A 148 -7.48 3.06 26.23
CA GLN A 148 -7.16 1.92 27.07
C GLN A 148 -6.17 1.00 26.36
N SER A 149 -5.31 0.35 27.15
CA SER A 149 -4.37 -0.66 26.66
C SER A 149 -4.34 -1.85 27.58
N PHE A 150 -4.18 -3.05 27.01
CA PHE A 150 -4.07 -4.30 27.74
C PHE A 150 -3.31 -5.32 26.89
N GLN A 151 -2.96 -6.46 27.49
CA GLN A 151 -2.26 -7.53 26.79
C GLN A 151 -3.08 -8.82 26.82
N VAL A 152 -3.07 -9.53 25.70
CA VAL A 152 -3.69 -10.86 25.57
C VAL A 152 -2.66 -11.87 25.11
N LYS A 153 -2.76 -13.10 25.62
CA LYS A 153 -1.86 -14.20 25.25
C LYS A 153 -2.48 -15.01 24.11
N LEU A 154 -1.87 -15.01 22.93
CA LEU A 154 -2.32 -15.83 21.81
C LEU A 154 -1.97 -17.32 22.04
N PRO A 155 -2.89 -18.27 21.80
CA PRO A 155 -2.58 -19.68 21.79
C PRO A 155 -1.78 -20.01 20.52
N LYS A 156 -0.45 -20.03 20.65
CA LYS A 156 0.53 -20.32 19.60
C LYS A 156 1.49 -21.43 20.02
N GLU A 157 2.08 -22.12 19.04
CA GLU A 157 3.11 -23.11 19.31
C GLU A 157 4.47 -22.45 19.61
N LYS A 158 5.35 -23.16 20.34
CA LYS A 158 6.65 -22.62 20.82
C LYS A 158 7.56 -22.08 19.70
N ASN A 159 7.47 -22.66 18.50
CA ASN A 159 8.30 -22.29 17.34
C ASN A 159 7.51 -21.56 16.25
N GLU A 160 6.29 -21.15 16.55
CA GLU A 160 5.40 -20.45 15.63
C GLU A 160 5.61 -18.93 15.73
N PHE A 161 5.77 -18.33 14.56
CA PHE A 161 5.77 -16.89 14.38
C PHE A 161 4.38 -16.43 14.02
N ILE A 162 4.02 -15.26 14.52
CA ILE A 162 2.76 -14.60 14.24
C ILE A 162 3.07 -13.22 13.67
N ASN A 163 2.61 -12.97 12.46
CA ASN A 163 2.58 -11.64 11.91
C ASN A 163 1.14 -11.13 11.89
N VAL A 164 0.91 -9.95 12.47
CA VAL A 164 -0.40 -9.28 12.37
C VAL A 164 -0.52 -8.71 10.97
N LEU A 165 -1.55 -9.15 10.26
CA LEU A 165 -1.84 -8.71 8.90
C LEU A 165 -2.91 -7.63 8.87
N ASP A 166 -3.88 -7.70 9.78
CA ASP A 166 -4.96 -6.73 9.85
C ASP A 166 -5.70 -6.77 11.19
N VAL A 167 -6.40 -5.68 11.52
CA VAL A 167 -7.18 -5.49 12.74
C VAL A 167 -8.54 -4.94 12.37
N TYR A 168 -9.61 -5.54 12.89
CA TYR A 168 -10.97 -5.04 12.72
C TYR A 168 -11.64 -4.89 14.06
N VAL A 169 -12.40 -3.81 14.25
CA VAL A 169 -13.17 -3.58 15.47
C VAL A 169 -14.61 -3.31 15.10
N LYS A 170 -15.53 -3.95 15.84
CA LYS A 170 -16.96 -3.67 15.80
C LYS A 170 -17.53 -3.86 17.19
N ASP A 171 -18.15 -2.81 17.69
CA ASP A 171 -18.67 -2.76 19.07
C ASP A 171 -17.55 -3.10 20.08
N GLN A 172 -17.74 -4.13 20.91
CA GLN A 172 -16.76 -4.59 21.90
C GLN A 172 -15.94 -5.81 21.43
N SER A 173 -16.00 -6.13 20.13
CA SER A 173 -15.28 -7.26 19.54
C SER A 173 -14.20 -6.79 18.59
N MET A 174 -13.00 -7.34 18.75
CA MET A 174 -11.89 -7.16 17.83
C MET A 174 -11.59 -8.47 17.10
N LYS A 175 -11.45 -8.42 15.78
CA LYS A 175 -10.93 -9.51 14.96
C LYS A 175 -9.50 -9.17 14.57
N LEU A 176 -8.57 -10.05 14.94
CA LEU A 176 -7.16 -9.93 14.64
C LEU A 176 -6.81 -10.97 13.57
N LEU A 177 -6.54 -10.52 12.35
CA LEU A 177 -6.03 -11.37 11.29
C LEU A 177 -4.52 -11.52 11.44
N VAL A 178 -4.07 -12.77 11.50
CA VAL A 178 -2.65 -13.08 11.55
C VAL A 178 -2.26 -14.11 10.50
N ASN A 179 -1.00 -14.03 10.09
CA ASN A 179 -0.30 -15.14 9.45
C ASN A 179 0.51 -15.87 10.53
N GLN A 180 0.25 -17.16 10.70
CA GLN A 180 1.06 -18.04 11.52
C GLN A 180 1.95 -18.91 10.65
N TYR A 181 3.24 -19.02 10.96
CA TYR A 181 4.15 -19.91 10.23
C TYR A 181 5.24 -20.45 11.15
N GLN A 182 5.70 -21.66 10.85
CA GLN A 182 6.87 -22.23 11.52
C GLN A 182 8.14 -21.72 10.86
N LYS A 183 9.18 -21.46 11.66
CA LYS A 183 10.50 -21.10 11.12
C LYS A 183 11.28 -22.36 10.81
N SER A 184 11.36 -22.72 9.53
CA SER A 184 12.24 -23.77 9.02
C SER A 184 13.53 -23.15 8.44
N GLY A 185 14.62 -23.18 9.20
CA GLY A 185 15.93 -22.69 8.72
C GLY A 185 16.10 -21.16 8.71
N LYS A 186 16.90 -20.63 7.75
CA LYS A 186 17.30 -19.20 7.68
C LYS A 186 16.20 -18.32 7.08
N TYR A 187 15.28 -18.90 6.31
CA TYR A 187 14.16 -18.21 5.67
C TYR A 187 12.87 -18.96 6.01
N SER A 188 11.85 -18.24 6.49
CA SER A 188 10.51 -18.80 6.64
C SER A 188 9.95 -19.14 5.26
N GLN A 189 9.62 -20.41 5.05
CA GLN A 189 9.05 -20.86 3.79
C GLN A 189 7.55 -20.49 3.75
N PRO A 190 7.02 -19.93 2.63
CA PRO A 190 5.60 -19.62 2.45
C PRO A 190 4.66 -20.83 2.62
N GLU A 191 5.20 -22.03 2.53
CA GLU A 191 4.48 -23.31 2.52
C GLU A 191 3.79 -23.66 3.84
N ASP A 192 4.25 -23.10 4.97
CA ASP A 192 3.65 -23.33 6.29
C ASP A 192 2.74 -22.19 6.79
N ALA A 193 2.49 -21.17 5.95
CA ALA A 193 1.67 -20.03 6.33
C ALA A 193 0.21 -20.45 6.59
N LYS A 194 -0.36 -20.00 7.70
CA LYS A 194 -1.76 -20.20 8.08
C LYS A 194 -2.41 -18.85 8.35
N TYR A 195 -3.50 -18.57 7.67
CA TYR A 195 -4.30 -17.37 7.91
C TYR A 195 -5.32 -17.67 9.00
N VAL A 196 -5.19 -17.00 10.14
CA VAL A 196 -5.99 -17.25 11.34
C VAL A 196 -6.60 -15.94 11.83
N ILE A 197 -7.87 -15.98 12.20
CA ILE A 197 -8.51 -14.90 12.94
C ILE A 197 -8.65 -15.27 14.40
N TYR A 198 -8.18 -14.35 15.25
CA TYR A 198 -8.50 -14.35 16.68
C TYR A 198 -9.63 -13.37 16.95
N THR A 199 -10.60 -13.79 17.76
CA THR A 199 -11.64 -12.90 18.29
C THR A 199 -11.27 -12.52 19.70
N VAL A 200 -11.15 -11.22 19.95
CA VAL A 200 -10.83 -10.65 21.27
C VAL A 200 -12.05 -9.87 21.76
N ASP A 201 -12.46 -10.15 22.99
CA ASP A 201 -13.42 -9.32 23.71
C ASP A 201 -12.67 -8.17 24.39
N LEU A 202 -13.04 -6.94 24.04
CA LEU A 202 -12.40 -5.72 24.51
C LEU A 202 -12.77 -5.36 25.96
N ASP A 203 -13.92 -5.83 26.44
CA ASP A 203 -14.40 -5.62 27.81
C ASP A 203 -13.78 -6.63 28.77
N LYS A 204 -13.83 -7.92 28.42
CA LYS A 204 -13.21 -9.01 29.18
C LYS A 204 -11.68 -9.04 29.04
N LYS A 205 -11.14 -8.37 28.01
CA LYS A 205 -9.71 -8.31 27.72
C LYS A 205 -9.11 -9.70 27.51
N SER A 206 -9.80 -10.55 26.77
CA SER A 206 -9.46 -11.96 26.56
C SER A 206 -9.80 -12.45 25.16
N ILE A 207 -9.16 -13.53 24.73
CA ILE A 207 -9.47 -14.21 23.47
C ILE A 207 -10.71 -15.09 23.68
N GLU A 208 -11.72 -14.89 22.85
CA GLU A 208 -12.95 -15.68 22.85
C GLU A 208 -12.97 -16.77 21.78
N GLY A 209 -12.17 -16.61 20.71
CA GLY A 209 -12.17 -17.57 19.61
C GLY A 209 -10.90 -17.53 18.77
N LYS A 210 -10.62 -18.67 18.13
CA LYS A 210 -9.59 -18.87 17.11
C LYS A 210 -10.22 -19.60 15.93
N GLN A 211 -10.07 -19.06 14.72
CA GLN A 211 -10.55 -19.70 13.50
C GLN A 211 -9.44 -19.74 12.45
N LEU A 212 -9.14 -20.93 11.93
CA LEU A 212 -8.33 -21.10 10.73
C LEU A 212 -9.20 -20.79 9.50
N ILE A 213 -8.74 -19.87 8.64
CA ILE A 213 -9.45 -19.46 7.43
C ILE A 213 -8.92 -20.22 6.23
N ALA A 214 -7.60 -20.20 6.05
CA ALA A 214 -6.92 -20.80 4.92
C ALA A 214 -5.47 -21.18 5.28
N THR A 215 -4.94 -22.14 4.53
CA THR A 215 -3.51 -22.48 4.56
C THR A 215 -2.87 -21.96 3.27
N GLY A 216 -1.67 -21.38 3.40
CA GLY A 216 -0.91 -20.79 2.31
C GLY A 216 -0.53 -21.81 1.25
N VAL A 217 -0.14 -23.01 1.64
CA VAL A 217 0.07 -24.14 0.73
C VAL A 217 -0.56 -25.40 1.32
N SER A 218 -1.24 -26.16 0.49
CA SER A 218 -1.73 -27.51 0.81
C SER A 218 -1.49 -28.42 -0.38
N GLN A 219 -1.07 -29.66 -0.14
CA GLN A 219 -0.76 -30.60 -1.20
C GLN A 219 -1.51 -31.92 -0.97
N ASP A 220 -2.06 -32.48 -2.03
CA ASP A 220 -2.60 -33.85 -2.08
C ASP A 220 -1.74 -34.74 -3.00
N GLN A 221 -2.19 -35.96 -3.30
CA GLN A 221 -1.43 -36.90 -4.14
C GLN A 221 -1.23 -36.43 -5.59
N THR A 222 -2.07 -35.51 -6.07
CA THR A 222 -2.20 -35.13 -7.49
C THR A 222 -1.99 -33.63 -7.73
N SER A 223 -2.22 -32.80 -6.72
CA SER A 223 -2.20 -31.35 -6.86
C SER A 223 -1.55 -30.62 -5.67
N GLN A 224 -1.00 -29.44 -5.95
CA GLN A 224 -0.59 -28.46 -4.94
C GLN A 224 -1.48 -27.24 -5.06
N THR A 225 -2.09 -26.82 -3.97
CA THR A 225 -2.90 -25.61 -3.88
C THR A 225 -2.16 -24.54 -3.10
N THR A 226 -2.11 -23.33 -3.64
CA THR A 226 -1.56 -22.14 -3.00
C THR A 226 -2.68 -21.14 -2.74
N THR A 227 -2.75 -20.57 -1.54
CA THR A 227 -3.70 -19.52 -1.16
C THR A 227 -2.94 -18.27 -0.72
N ALA A 228 -3.16 -17.15 -1.40
CA ALA A 228 -2.55 -15.87 -1.08
C ALA A 228 -3.60 -14.86 -0.66
N LEU A 229 -3.35 -14.12 0.43
CA LEU A 229 -4.18 -12.98 0.80
C LEU A 229 -3.93 -11.82 -0.18
N ILE A 230 -5.00 -11.29 -0.75
CA ILE A 230 -4.97 -10.04 -1.53
C ILE A 230 -5.17 -8.89 -0.55
N SER A 231 -4.18 -8.00 -0.48
CA SER A 231 -4.24 -6.82 0.39
C SER A 231 -5.21 -5.80 -0.19
N SER A 232 -5.99 -5.13 0.67
CA SER A 232 -6.77 -3.98 0.24
C SER A 232 -5.86 -2.85 -0.22
N ASN A 233 -6.31 -2.11 -1.22
CA ASN A 233 -5.64 -0.90 -1.70
C ASN A 233 -5.73 0.25 -0.68
N ASN A 234 -6.65 0.17 0.29
CA ASN A 234 -6.73 1.11 1.40
C ASN A 234 -6.54 0.38 2.73
N VAL A 235 -5.31 0.40 3.23
CA VAL A 235 -4.92 -0.26 4.50
C VAL A 235 -5.48 0.41 5.75
N MET A 236 -6.05 1.61 5.62
CA MET A 236 -6.54 2.41 6.74
C MET A 236 -8.05 2.35 6.91
N LYS A 237 -8.78 1.99 5.85
CA LYS A 237 -10.24 1.90 5.87
C LYS A 237 -10.69 0.49 6.25
N PRO A 238 -11.76 0.37 7.05
CA PRO A 238 -12.32 -0.91 7.40
C PRO A 238 -12.87 -1.61 6.15
N ASN A 239 -12.40 -2.82 5.89
CA ASN A 239 -13.00 -3.70 4.89
C ASN A 239 -13.89 -4.73 5.57
N ARG A 240 -15.02 -5.10 4.94
CA ARG A 240 -15.91 -6.14 5.47
C ARG A 240 -15.38 -7.54 5.21
N TYR A 241 -14.68 -7.71 4.09
CA TYR A 241 -14.23 -9.00 3.61
C TYR A 241 -12.69 -9.10 3.60
N LEU A 242 -12.17 -10.31 3.79
CA LEU A 242 -10.81 -10.66 3.40
C LEU A 242 -10.84 -11.36 2.06
N LEU A 243 -9.90 -11.06 1.18
CA LEU A 243 -9.88 -11.61 -0.17
C LEU A 243 -8.69 -12.55 -0.36
N PHE A 244 -8.93 -13.74 -0.91
CA PHE A 244 -7.89 -14.74 -1.16
C PHE A 244 -7.90 -15.21 -2.62
N ASP A 245 -6.72 -15.20 -3.24
CA ASP A 245 -6.48 -15.89 -4.51
C ASP A 245 -6.03 -17.32 -4.21
N ARG A 246 -6.82 -18.31 -4.66
CA ARG A 246 -6.50 -19.73 -4.49
C ARG A 246 -6.27 -20.37 -5.84
N SER A 247 -5.07 -20.88 -6.07
CA SER A 247 -4.66 -21.54 -7.31
C SER A 247 -4.21 -22.97 -7.03
N SER A 248 -4.65 -23.93 -7.84
CA SER A 248 -4.27 -25.34 -7.78
C SER A 248 -3.46 -25.73 -9.01
N TYR A 249 -2.35 -26.43 -8.81
CA TYR A 249 -1.40 -26.83 -9.84
C TYR A 249 -1.24 -28.35 -9.88
N ALA A 250 -1.03 -28.90 -11.07
CA ALA A 250 -0.69 -30.32 -11.24
C ALA A 250 0.74 -30.60 -10.74
N LEU A 251 0.93 -31.74 -10.07
CA LEU A 251 2.24 -32.21 -9.57
C LEU A 251 3.09 -32.94 -10.63
N ASP A 252 2.64 -32.98 -11.89
CA ASP A 252 3.25 -33.74 -13.00
C ASP A 252 4.49 -33.06 -13.63
N GLY A 253 5.01 -32.00 -12.99
CA GLY A 253 6.19 -31.27 -13.43
C GLY A 253 5.93 -30.17 -14.46
N LYS A 254 4.72 -30.06 -15.03
CA LYS A 254 4.38 -29.00 -16.00
C LYS A 254 3.88 -27.71 -15.38
N LYS A 255 3.54 -27.71 -14.07
CA LYS A 255 2.96 -26.56 -13.34
C LYS A 255 1.72 -25.96 -14.03
N ASP A 256 0.94 -26.80 -14.71
CA ASP A 256 -0.31 -26.37 -15.30
C ASP A 256 -1.32 -26.02 -14.20
N ILE A 257 -2.02 -24.89 -14.36
CA ILE A 257 -3.08 -24.46 -13.44
C ILE A 257 -4.31 -25.34 -13.69
N LEU A 258 -4.68 -26.14 -12.69
CA LEU A 258 -5.89 -26.96 -12.71
C LEU A 258 -7.13 -26.12 -12.41
N ASN A 259 -7.00 -25.17 -11.49
CA ASN A 259 -8.09 -24.31 -11.05
C ASN A 259 -7.53 -23.02 -10.43
N ARG A 260 -8.24 -21.91 -10.60
CA ARG A 260 -7.99 -20.66 -9.88
C ARG A 260 -9.32 -20.03 -9.48
N GLU A 261 -9.43 -19.69 -8.20
CA GLU A 261 -10.65 -19.19 -7.59
C GLU A 261 -10.33 -17.97 -6.73
N LEU A 262 -11.30 -17.05 -6.68
CA LEU A 262 -11.28 -15.94 -5.74
C LEU A 262 -12.25 -16.25 -4.60
N LEU A 263 -11.75 -16.19 -3.37
CA LEU A 263 -12.51 -16.42 -2.16
C LEU A 263 -12.61 -15.12 -1.37
N TYR A 264 -13.77 -14.86 -0.79
CA TYR A 264 -13.94 -13.80 0.18
C TYR A 264 -14.43 -14.37 1.52
N TYR A 265 -13.85 -13.90 2.60
CA TYR A 265 -14.21 -14.26 3.97
C TYR A 265 -14.88 -13.06 4.63
N ASP A 266 -16.14 -13.21 5.07
CA ASP A 266 -16.81 -12.17 5.84
C ASP A 266 -16.36 -12.24 7.31
N ILE A 267 -15.72 -11.16 7.74
CA ILE A 267 -14.99 -11.07 9.01
C ILE A 267 -15.89 -11.26 10.22
N TRP A 268 -17.16 -10.91 10.08
CA TRP A 268 -18.12 -10.87 11.19
C TRP A 268 -19.00 -12.11 11.24
N ASN A 269 -19.36 -12.69 10.10
CA ASN A 269 -20.16 -13.93 10.06
C ASN A 269 -19.29 -15.21 10.03
N GLY A 270 -17.98 -15.10 9.76
CA GLY A 270 -17.04 -16.21 9.75
C GLY A 270 -17.13 -17.15 8.53
N GLN A 271 -17.80 -16.73 7.45
CA GLN A 271 -18.07 -17.52 6.26
C GLN A 271 -17.06 -17.23 5.15
N LEU A 272 -16.38 -18.27 4.67
CA LEU A 272 -15.56 -18.25 3.47
C LEU A 272 -16.42 -18.66 2.25
N THR A 273 -16.47 -17.82 1.23
CA THR A 273 -17.32 -18.02 0.04
C THR A 273 -16.51 -17.81 -1.23
N THR A 274 -16.76 -18.62 -2.25
CA THR A 274 -16.17 -18.45 -3.59
C THR A 274 -16.95 -17.40 -4.39
N VAL A 275 -16.25 -16.55 -5.13
CA VAL A 275 -16.89 -15.65 -6.11
C VAL A 275 -17.45 -16.49 -7.26
N GLN A 276 -18.78 -16.52 -7.39
CA GLN A 276 -19.50 -17.28 -8.41
C GLN A 276 -19.91 -16.36 -9.55
N ASN A 277 -19.01 -16.18 -10.52
CA ASN A 277 -19.31 -15.44 -11.75
C ASN A 277 -18.48 -16.01 -12.90
N GLU A 278 -19.13 -16.33 -14.03
CA GLU A 278 -18.48 -16.98 -15.18
C GLU A 278 -17.38 -16.11 -15.78
N LEU A 279 -17.60 -14.80 -15.89
CA LEU A 279 -16.60 -13.88 -16.44
C LEU A 279 -15.39 -13.73 -15.51
N VAL A 280 -15.61 -13.62 -14.19
CA VAL A 280 -14.50 -13.61 -13.22
C VAL A 280 -13.72 -14.92 -13.28
N ARG A 281 -14.40 -16.05 -13.39
CA ARG A 281 -13.76 -17.37 -13.55
C ARG A 281 -12.93 -17.44 -14.82
N ASP A 282 -13.45 -16.95 -15.94
CA ASP A 282 -12.73 -16.90 -17.22
C ASP A 282 -11.46 -16.04 -17.11
N LEU A 283 -11.55 -14.86 -16.49
CA LEU A 283 -10.40 -13.98 -16.25
C LEU A 283 -9.33 -14.64 -15.38
N LEU A 284 -9.73 -15.34 -14.31
CA LEU A 284 -8.80 -16.03 -13.42
C LEU A 284 -8.10 -17.20 -14.12
N MET A 285 -8.82 -17.96 -14.95
CA MET A 285 -8.26 -19.11 -15.66
C MET A 285 -7.37 -18.71 -16.84
N ASN A 286 -7.73 -17.65 -17.57
CA ASN A 286 -6.99 -17.19 -18.75
C ASN A 286 -5.84 -16.23 -18.39
N GLY A 287 -5.99 -15.45 -17.32
CA GLY A 287 -4.91 -14.59 -16.81
C GLY A 287 -3.99 -15.40 -15.91
N LYS A 288 -2.75 -15.68 -16.35
CA LYS A 288 -1.79 -16.35 -15.48
C LYS A 288 -1.51 -15.53 -14.21
N PRO A 289 -1.06 -16.14 -13.11
CA PRO A 289 -0.56 -15.41 -11.95
C PRO A 289 0.49 -14.38 -12.37
N GLY A 290 0.28 -13.11 -12.02
CA GLY A 290 1.13 -12.00 -12.44
C GLY A 290 0.72 -11.32 -13.76
N GLU A 291 -0.21 -11.90 -14.53
CA GLU A 291 -0.80 -11.28 -15.73
C GLU A 291 -2.18 -10.69 -15.47
N LEU A 292 -2.79 -10.97 -14.32
CA LEU A 292 -4.05 -10.38 -13.88
C LEU A 292 -3.83 -9.62 -12.58
N ARG A 293 -4.08 -8.32 -12.61
CA ARG A 293 -4.13 -7.48 -11.42
C ARG A 293 -5.54 -7.47 -10.85
N ILE A 294 -5.65 -7.59 -9.53
CA ILE A 294 -6.90 -7.51 -8.78
C ILE A 294 -6.71 -6.40 -7.75
N ASP A 295 -7.41 -5.28 -7.93
CA ASP A 295 -7.48 -4.21 -6.93
C ASP A 295 -8.74 -4.38 -6.08
N TYR A 296 -8.58 -4.21 -4.77
CA TYR A 296 -9.63 -4.43 -3.78
C TYR A 296 -9.86 -3.16 -2.95
N LEU A 297 -11.02 -2.53 -3.11
CA LEU A 297 -11.40 -1.28 -2.46
C LEU A 297 -12.80 -1.39 -1.85
N GLY A 298 -12.91 -1.50 -0.53
CA GLY A 298 -14.20 -1.63 0.14
C GLY A 298 -14.90 -2.93 -0.22
N ASP A 299 -16.01 -2.85 -0.96
CA ASP A 299 -16.72 -4.03 -1.48
C ASP A 299 -16.44 -4.26 -2.98
N ASP A 300 -15.63 -3.41 -3.61
CA ASP A 300 -15.39 -3.40 -5.05
C ASP A 300 -14.07 -4.08 -5.43
N LEU A 301 -14.15 -4.89 -6.49
CA LEU A 301 -13.03 -5.58 -7.11
C LEU A 301 -12.86 -5.11 -8.55
N TYR A 302 -11.65 -4.69 -8.89
CA TYR A 302 -11.27 -4.34 -10.26
C TYR A 302 -10.26 -5.33 -10.79
N PHE A 303 -10.66 -6.07 -11.84
CA PHE A 303 -9.80 -7.00 -12.54
C PHE A 303 -9.23 -6.35 -13.79
N THR A 304 -7.91 -6.34 -13.89
CA THR A 304 -7.20 -5.76 -15.03
C THR A 304 -6.15 -6.73 -15.58
N PRO A 305 -6.33 -7.26 -16.79
CA PRO A 305 -5.29 -7.98 -17.51
C PRO A 305 -4.11 -7.06 -17.84
N MET A 306 -2.89 -7.50 -17.52
CA MET A 306 -1.65 -6.76 -17.72
C MET A 306 -1.08 -6.87 -19.14
N ASN A 307 -1.70 -7.64 -20.04
CA ASN A 307 -1.30 -7.68 -21.44
C ASN A 307 -2.01 -6.56 -22.22
N ILE A 308 -1.33 -5.42 -22.32
CA ILE A 308 -1.90 -4.11 -22.68
C ILE A 308 -2.04 -3.89 -24.20
N TYR A 309 -1.50 -4.79 -25.03
CA TYR A 309 -1.28 -4.48 -26.46
C TYR A 309 -2.54 -4.43 -27.34
N ASP A 310 -3.60 -5.18 -27.01
CA ASP A 310 -4.77 -5.26 -27.89
C ASP A 310 -6.15 -5.15 -27.21
N GLN A 311 -6.25 -5.41 -25.90
CA GLN A 311 -7.54 -5.51 -25.19
C GLN A 311 -7.44 -5.09 -23.72
N SER A 312 -6.90 -3.90 -23.43
CA SER A 312 -6.97 -3.36 -22.08
C SER A 312 -8.43 -3.25 -21.66
N ARG A 313 -8.77 -3.90 -20.57
CA ARG A 313 -10.14 -4.05 -20.09
C ARG A 313 -10.12 -4.01 -18.58
N VAL A 314 -11.10 -3.33 -18.00
CA VAL A 314 -11.33 -3.28 -16.55
C VAL A 314 -12.68 -3.91 -16.29
N VAL A 315 -12.68 -4.94 -15.45
CA VAL A 315 -13.91 -5.62 -15.04
C VAL A 315 -14.15 -5.28 -13.57
N HIS A 316 -15.29 -4.66 -13.29
CA HIS A 316 -15.67 -4.23 -11.95
C HIS A 316 -16.75 -5.15 -11.40
N TYR A 317 -16.45 -5.78 -10.26
CA TYR A 317 -17.36 -6.68 -9.55
C TYR A 317 -17.57 -6.19 -8.13
N ASN A 318 -18.82 -6.17 -7.66
CA ASN A 318 -19.14 -5.81 -6.28
C ASN A 318 -19.44 -7.07 -5.45
N LEU A 319 -18.72 -7.24 -4.34
CA LEU A 319 -18.81 -8.39 -3.44
C LEU A 319 -20.14 -8.45 -2.67
N ALA A 320 -20.66 -7.30 -2.23
CA ALA A 320 -21.89 -7.23 -1.45
C ALA A 320 -23.12 -7.56 -2.30
N GLU A 321 -23.21 -6.99 -3.50
CA GLU A 321 -24.30 -7.24 -4.45
C GLU A 321 -24.14 -8.57 -5.21
N LYS A 322 -22.93 -9.13 -5.20
CA LYS A 322 -22.54 -10.35 -5.94
C LYS A 322 -22.79 -10.23 -7.44
N LYS A 323 -22.49 -9.05 -8.00
CA LYS A 323 -22.80 -8.71 -9.38
C LYS A 323 -21.64 -8.00 -10.05
N LEU A 324 -21.55 -8.26 -11.36
CA LEU A 324 -20.75 -7.44 -12.25
C LEU A 324 -21.41 -6.07 -12.35
N GLN A 325 -20.65 -5.02 -12.06
CA GLN A 325 -21.09 -3.64 -12.16
C GLN A 325 -20.78 -3.09 -13.55
N SER A 326 -19.56 -3.31 -14.05
CA SER A 326 -19.17 -2.86 -15.36
C SER A 326 -18.08 -3.73 -15.98
N ASP A 327 -18.03 -3.63 -17.31
CA ASP A 327 -17.04 -4.27 -18.15
C ASP A 327 -16.59 -3.28 -19.22
N VAL A 328 -15.42 -2.70 -19.01
CA VAL A 328 -14.99 -1.49 -19.71
C VAL A 328 -13.77 -1.81 -20.54
N LYS A 329 -13.87 -1.67 -21.85
CA LYS A 329 -12.71 -1.75 -22.75
C LYS A 329 -12.06 -0.37 -22.84
N ILE A 330 -10.75 -0.36 -22.66
CA ILE A 330 -9.91 0.83 -22.74
C ILE A 330 -9.10 0.72 -24.02
N ASN A 331 -9.28 1.68 -24.93
CA ASN A 331 -8.43 1.75 -26.11
C ASN A 331 -7.14 2.51 -25.77
N LEU A 332 -6.06 1.76 -25.56
CA LEU A 332 -4.72 2.32 -25.35
C LEU A 332 -3.87 2.34 -26.63
N LYS A 333 -4.38 1.82 -27.76
CA LYS A 333 -3.59 1.73 -29.01
C LYS A 333 -3.22 3.09 -29.58
N ASP A 334 -4.13 4.06 -29.47
CA ASP A 334 -3.88 5.42 -29.91
C ASP A 334 -2.72 6.06 -29.12
N TRP A 335 -2.38 5.50 -27.96
CA TRP A 335 -1.35 5.99 -27.03
C TRP A 335 -0.07 5.15 -27.05
N MET A 336 -0.17 3.83 -27.28
CA MET A 336 0.93 2.88 -27.27
C MET A 336 1.67 2.81 -28.62
N GLN A 337 1.88 3.96 -29.29
CA GLN A 337 2.53 3.99 -30.60
C GLN A 337 3.99 3.49 -30.57
N ASP A 338 4.59 3.34 -29.39
CA ASP A 338 5.90 2.71 -29.12
C ASP A 338 5.85 1.94 -27.78
N GLU A 339 6.97 1.31 -27.35
CA GLU A 339 7.24 0.54 -26.10
C GLU A 339 6.77 1.24 -24.78
N LEU A 340 5.48 1.51 -24.66
CA LEU A 340 4.86 2.24 -23.57
C LEU A 340 4.54 1.25 -22.45
N HIS A 341 5.16 1.44 -21.29
CA HIS A 341 4.80 0.70 -20.09
C HIS A 341 3.75 1.48 -19.32
N VAL A 342 2.52 0.99 -19.30
CA VAL A 342 1.44 1.56 -18.48
C VAL A 342 1.38 0.81 -17.16
N GLN A 343 1.33 1.56 -16.07
CA GLN A 343 1.00 1.04 -14.76
C GLN A 343 -0.31 1.67 -14.30
N MET A 344 -1.31 0.83 -14.12
CA MET A 344 -2.53 1.23 -13.42
C MET A 344 -2.18 1.49 -11.96
N LYS A 345 -2.74 2.50 -11.32
CA LYS A 345 -2.34 2.84 -9.95
C LYS A 345 -3.50 2.91 -9.00
N GLN A 346 -4.55 3.66 -9.35
CA GLN A 346 -5.63 3.97 -8.41
C GLN A 346 -6.99 4.01 -9.10
N PHE A 347 -8.00 3.55 -8.38
CA PHE A 347 -9.42 3.68 -8.70
C PHE A 347 -10.04 4.66 -7.70
N VAL A 348 -10.56 5.79 -8.17
CA VAL A 348 -11.21 6.81 -7.34
C VAL A 348 -12.39 7.38 -8.11
N ASP A 349 -13.56 7.51 -7.49
CA ASP A 349 -14.76 8.16 -8.07
C ASP A 349 -15.07 7.77 -9.53
N ASN A 350 -15.06 6.47 -9.80
CA ASN A 350 -15.31 5.91 -11.14
C ASN A 350 -14.29 6.37 -12.22
N ARG A 351 -13.08 6.69 -11.78
CA ARG A 351 -11.91 6.97 -12.61
C ARG A 351 -10.82 5.96 -12.35
N LEU A 352 -10.16 5.55 -13.42
CA LEU A 352 -8.90 4.82 -13.36
C LEU A 352 -7.75 5.78 -13.67
N TYR A 353 -6.87 5.96 -12.69
CA TYR A 353 -5.66 6.75 -12.83
C TYR A 353 -4.48 5.85 -13.15
N MET A 354 -3.76 6.18 -14.21
CA MET A 354 -2.63 5.41 -14.71
C MET A 354 -1.43 6.32 -14.91
N ASN A 355 -0.24 5.81 -14.63
CA ASN A 355 0.98 6.42 -15.13
C ASN A 355 1.55 5.59 -16.27
N TYR A 356 2.23 6.25 -17.18
CA TYR A 356 2.89 5.60 -18.30
C TYR A 356 4.34 6.05 -18.43
N TYR A 357 5.16 5.16 -18.95
CA TYR A 357 6.57 5.39 -19.25
C TYR A 357 6.81 5.13 -20.74
N GLY A 358 7.38 6.11 -21.44
CA GLY A 358 7.83 5.99 -22.83
C GLY A 358 9.17 6.71 -23.03
N ARG A 359 9.78 6.59 -24.22
CA ARG A 359 11.17 7.01 -24.49
C ARG A 359 11.51 8.49 -24.24
N LYS A 360 10.54 9.39 -24.06
CA LYS A 360 10.81 10.83 -23.89
C LYS A 360 10.38 11.39 -22.54
N SER A 361 9.16 11.09 -22.08
CA SER A 361 8.66 11.61 -20.81
C SER A 361 7.68 10.65 -20.14
N PRO A 362 7.75 10.45 -18.81
CA PRO A 362 6.69 9.82 -18.06
C PRO A 362 5.46 10.73 -18.03
N GLY A 363 4.27 10.14 -17.90
CA GLY A 363 3.04 10.91 -17.86
C GLY A 363 1.91 10.19 -17.13
N VAL A 364 0.74 10.81 -17.16
CA VAL A 364 -0.47 10.37 -16.47
C VAL A 364 -1.66 10.38 -17.42
N ALA A 365 -2.51 9.38 -17.27
CA ALA A 365 -3.79 9.25 -17.95
C ALA A 365 -4.90 9.07 -16.92
N VAL A 366 -6.08 9.60 -17.23
CA VAL A 366 -7.30 9.32 -16.46
C VAL A 366 -8.35 8.74 -17.40
N VAL A 367 -8.85 7.55 -17.07
CA VAL A 367 -9.92 6.88 -17.81
C VAL A 367 -11.21 6.99 -17.03
N ASP A 368 -12.27 7.40 -17.72
CA ASP A 368 -13.64 7.32 -17.24
C ASP A 368 -14.13 5.87 -17.40
N LEU A 369 -14.51 5.25 -16.29
CA LEU A 369 -14.90 3.83 -16.27
C LEU A 369 -16.34 3.59 -16.74
N ASP A 370 -17.18 4.62 -16.88
CA ASP A 370 -18.51 4.43 -17.52
C ASP A 370 -18.37 4.27 -19.04
N THR A 371 -17.43 5.00 -19.63
CA THR A 371 -17.29 5.11 -21.08
C THR A 371 -16.06 4.40 -21.65
N GLY A 372 -15.08 4.08 -20.82
CA GLY A 372 -13.77 3.58 -21.23
C GLY A 372 -12.90 4.61 -21.97
N ARG A 373 -13.33 5.89 -21.98
CA ARG A 373 -12.62 6.96 -22.67
C ARG A 373 -11.60 7.60 -21.75
N ILE A 374 -10.50 8.04 -22.34
CA ILE A 374 -9.51 8.82 -21.64
C ILE A 374 -10.01 10.26 -21.55
N VAL A 375 -10.22 10.74 -20.33
CA VAL A 375 -10.75 12.08 -20.03
C VAL A 375 -9.65 13.10 -19.72
N TYR A 376 -8.42 12.61 -19.46
CA TYR A 376 -7.24 13.45 -19.29
C TYR A 376 -5.95 12.73 -19.69
N GLN A 377 -5.04 13.50 -20.29
CA GLN A 377 -3.67 13.12 -20.61
C GLN A 377 -2.72 14.25 -20.25
N GLY A 378 -1.65 13.92 -19.53
CA GLY A 378 -0.57 14.85 -19.24
C GLY A 378 0.79 14.18 -19.25
N GLU A 379 1.82 14.94 -19.62
CA GLU A 379 3.22 14.53 -19.54
C GLU A 379 3.96 15.34 -18.48
N VAL A 380 4.94 14.73 -17.83
CA VAL A 380 5.87 15.49 -16.99
C VAL A 380 6.82 16.25 -17.91
N ALA A 381 6.94 17.56 -17.69
CA ALA A 381 7.84 18.43 -18.42
C ALA A 381 8.63 19.31 -17.45
N ARG A 382 9.82 19.78 -17.87
CA ARG A 382 10.57 20.82 -17.15
C ARG A 382 10.23 22.20 -17.67
N LYS A 383 10.16 23.20 -16.79
CA LYS A 383 9.93 24.60 -17.19
C LYS A 383 11.09 25.20 -17.99
N ASP A 384 12.31 24.71 -17.77
CA ASP A 384 13.51 25.13 -18.53
C ASP A 384 13.66 24.42 -19.89
N GLY A 385 12.75 23.50 -20.24
CA GLY A 385 12.74 22.79 -21.52
C GLY A 385 13.85 21.74 -21.69
N LEU A 386 14.63 21.45 -20.65
CA LEU A 386 15.67 20.42 -20.69
C LEU A 386 15.09 19.01 -20.51
N ASP A 387 15.91 18.00 -20.81
CA ASP A 387 15.54 16.59 -20.63
C ASP A 387 15.28 16.24 -19.17
N LEU A 388 14.47 15.21 -18.94
CA LEU A 388 14.07 14.71 -17.63
C LEU A 388 15.13 13.80 -16.98
N ASN A 389 16.40 13.99 -17.32
CA ASN A 389 17.50 13.19 -16.79
C ASN A 389 17.49 13.23 -15.25
N ASN A 390 17.76 12.08 -14.62
CA ASN A 390 17.77 11.87 -13.17
C ASN A 390 16.39 11.96 -12.47
N LEU A 391 15.29 12.10 -13.20
CA LEU A 391 13.93 11.96 -12.67
C LEU A 391 13.46 10.51 -12.77
N MET A 392 13.10 9.91 -11.63
CA MET A 392 12.46 8.60 -11.55
C MET A 392 11.04 8.76 -11.00
N ILE A 393 10.02 8.38 -11.76
CA ILE A 393 8.64 8.38 -11.26
C ILE A 393 8.33 7.06 -10.58
N ASN A 394 7.84 7.14 -9.34
CA ASN A 394 7.51 5.98 -8.50
C ASN A 394 6.01 5.65 -8.55
N GLY A 395 5.16 6.67 -8.74
CA GLY A 395 3.72 6.48 -8.84
C GLY A 395 2.95 7.79 -8.84
N ILE A 396 1.65 7.67 -8.61
CA ILE A 396 0.72 8.79 -8.53
C ILE A 396 -0.11 8.68 -7.25
N THR A 397 -0.58 9.82 -6.76
CA THR A 397 -1.54 9.91 -5.69
C THR A 397 -2.66 10.86 -6.13
N VAL A 398 -3.90 10.44 -5.92
CA VAL A 398 -5.11 11.21 -6.18
C VAL A 398 -5.70 11.64 -4.84
N LYS A 399 -6.12 12.90 -4.72
CA LYS A 399 -6.74 13.47 -3.51
C LYS A 399 -8.11 14.05 -3.75
#